data_AF-A0A7W4GRG5-F1
#
_entry.id   AF-A0A7W4GRG5-F1
#
_cell.length_a   1.000
_cell.length_b   1.000
_cell.length_c   1.000
_cell.angle_alpha   90.00
_cell.angle_beta   90.00
_cell.angle_gamma   90.00
#
_symmetry.space_group_name_H-M   'P 1'
#
loop_
_entity.id
_entity.type
_entity.pdbx_description
1 polymer ?
#
loop_
_entity_poly.entity_id
_entity_poly.type
_entity_poly.pdbx_seq_one_letter_code
_entity_poly.pdbx_strand_id
1 'polypeptide(L)' 'MATTHSQNSADRHAEGHHTHGTMEIATQERTFNGFIRLATWSAVAVIAILIFLALSNA' A
#
# COMPACT_ATOMS: atom_id res chain seq x y z
N MET A 1 -27.99 -38.82 -35.17
CA MET A 1 -28.63 -38.99 -33.85
C MET A 1 -27.60 -38.55 -32.83
N ALA A 2 -27.60 -37.25 -32.51
CA ALA A 2 -28.01 -36.74 -31.18
C ALA A 2 -26.93 -37.08 -30.14
N THR A 3 -26.24 -36.18 -29.45
CA THR A 3 -26.48 -34.76 -29.12
C THR A 3 -25.17 -34.20 -28.55
N THR A 4 -24.78 -33.00 -29.00
CA THR A 4 -24.51 -31.86 -28.13
C THR A 4 -23.92 -32.17 -26.75
N HIS A 5 -22.59 -32.11 -26.62
CA HIS A 5 -21.95 -31.76 -25.35
C HIS A 5 -21.80 -30.23 -25.29
N SER A 6 -22.94 -29.56 -25.09
CA SER A 6 -23.06 -28.12 -24.78
C SER A 6 -23.48 -28.01 -23.33
N GLN A 7 -22.53 -28.06 -22.41
CA GLN A 7 -22.78 -27.80 -20.99
C GLN A 7 -21.42 -27.61 -20.29
N ASN A 8 -20.82 -26.42 -20.39
CA ASN A 8 -20.08 -25.82 -19.26
C ASN A 8 -19.63 -24.37 -19.54
N SER A 9 -20.57 -23.48 -19.88
CA SER A 9 -20.28 -22.04 -20.03
C SER A 9 -20.99 -21.17 -18.98
N ALA A 10 -21.72 -21.78 -18.05
CA ALA A 10 -22.58 -21.07 -17.08
C ALA A 10 -21.94 -20.86 -15.70
N ASP A 11 -20.84 -21.57 -15.36
CA ASP A 11 -20.25 -21.54 -14.01
C ASP A 11 -19.02 -20.62 -13.88
N ARG A 12 -18.87 -19.59 -14.72
CA ARG A 12 -17.74 -18.63 -14.63
C ARG A 12 -18.09 -17.27 -14.00
N HIS A 13 -19.28 -17.12 -13.43
CA HIS A 13 -19.77 -15.82 -12.95
C HIS A 13 -20.37 -15.87 -11.54
N ALA A 14 -19.61 -16.39 -10.56
CA ALA A 14 -20.00 -16.31 -9.15
C ALA A 14 -18.83 -15.98 -8.19
N GLU A 15 -17.72 -15.45 -8.68
CA GLU A 15 -16.52 -15.18 -7.85
C GLU A 15 -16.08 -13.72 -7.90
N GLY A 16 -16.98 -12.79 -7.58
CA GLY A 16 -16.69 -11.35 -7.67
C GLY A 16 -17.37 -10.47 -6.62
N HIS A 17 -18.00 -11.05 -5.59
CA HIS A 17 -18.55 -10.25 -4.50
C HIS A 17 -17.43 -9.86 -3.52
N HIS A 18 -16.51 -9.03 -3.97
CA HIS A 18 -15.56 -8.37 -3.08
C HIS A 18 -16.28 -7.18 -2.44
N THR A 19 -16.67 -7.31 -1.17
CA THR A 19 -17.27 -6.20 -0.44
C THR A 19 -16.28 -5.04 -0.33
N HIS A 20 -16.67 -3.89 -0.85
CA HIS A 20 -15.86 -2.69 -0.80
C HIS A 20 -15.68 -2.23 0.66
N GLY A 21 -14.44 -1.90 1.05
CA GLY A 21 -14.14 -1.39 2.40
C GLY A 21 -13.88 -2.45 3.47
N THR A 22 -14.05 -3.74 3.18
CA THR A 22 -13.68 -4.83 4.10
C THR A 22 -12.31 -5.44 3.80
N MET A 23 -11.48 -4.74 3.01
CA MET A 23 -10.12 -5.18 2.72
C MET A 23 -9.24 -5.00 3.97
N GLU A 24 -8.43 -6.00 4.28
CA GLU A 24 -7.41 -5.92 5.33
C GLU A 24 -6.38 -4.82 5.01
N ILE A 25 -6.25 -3.82 5.89
CA ILE A 25 -5.38 -2.64 5.70
C ILE A 25 -4.14 -2.61 6.60
N ALA A 26 -3.91 -3.67 7.39
CA ALA A 26 -2.84 -3.71 8.38
C ALA A 26 -1.44 -3.45 7.80
N THR A 27 -1.20 -3.89 6.55
CA THR A 27 0.08 -3.68 5.85
C THR A 27 0.29 -2.20 5.47
N GLN A 28 -0.77 -1.53 5.01
CA GLN A 28 -0.76 -0.13 4.62
C GLN A 28 -0.57 0.76 5.85
N GLU A 29 -1.27 0.48 6.94
CA GLU A 29 -1.09 1.19 8.22
C GLU A 29 0.34 1.06 8.76
N ARG A 30 0.90 -0.16 8.74
CA ARG A 30 2.29 -0.39 9.15
C ARG A 30 3.29 0.39 8.28
N THR A 31 3.04 0.41 6.97
CA THR A 31 3.88 1.15 6.01
C THR A 31 3.80 2.65 6.26
N PHE A 32 2.60 3.18 6.49
CA PHE A 32 2.39 4.59 6.80
C PHE A 32 3.10 5.00 8.10
N ASN A 33 2.97 4.20 9.16
CA ASN A 33 3.69 4.46 10.40
C ASN A 33 5.22 4.43 10.18
N GLY A 34 5.72 3.47 9.40
CA GLY A 34 7.13 3.42 8.98
C GLY A 34 7.55 4.69 8.23
N PHE A 35 6.73 5.13 7.26
CA PHE A 35 6.97 6.33 6.48
C PHE A 35 7.06 7.59 7.36
N ILE A 36 6.11 7.78 8.28
CA ILE A 36 6.12 8.95 9.18
C ILE A 36 7.39 8.97 10.03
N ARG A 37 7.78 7.81 10.59
CA ARG A 37 9.03 7.72 11.37
C ARG A 37 10.24 8.09 10.52
N LEU A 38 10.35 7.56 9.30
CA LEU A 38 11.44 7.91 8.38
C LEU A 38 11.44 9.40 8.02
N ALA A 39 10.27 9.97 7.75
CA ALA A 39 10.11 11.39 7.43
C ALA A 39 10.54 12.29 8.60
N THR A 40 10.17 11.94 9.84
CA THR A 40 10.60 12.67 11.04
C THR A 40 12.12 12.62 11.19
N TRP A 41 12.73 11.44 11.07
CA TRP A 41 14.20 11.31 11.16
C TRP A 41 14.93 12.06 10.05
N SER A 42 14.39 12.04 8.82
CA SER A 42 14.92 12.82 7.70
C SER A 42 14.86 14.32 7.97
N ALA A 43 13.73 14.84 8.46
CA ALA A 43 13.58 16.24 8.81
C ALA A 43 14.58 16.68 9.90
N VAL A 44 14.73 15.87 10.96
CA VAL A 44 15.70 16.12 12.03
C VAL A 44 17.14 16.13 11.49
N ALA A 45 17.49 15.19 10.61
CA ALA A 45 18.82 15.14 10.00
C ALA A 45 19.11 16.39 9.17
N VAL A 46 18.15 16.86 8.36
CA VAL A 46 18.29 18.09 7.57
C VAL A 46 18.49 19.30 8.49
N ILE A 47 17.69 19.44 9.54
CA ILE A 47 17.83 20.54 10.50
C ILE A 47 19.21 20.49 11.18
N ALA A 48 19.66 19.31 11.62
CA ALA A 48 20.96 19.15 12.25
C ALA A 48 22.11 19.55 11.31
N ILE A 49 22.03 19.17 10.03
CA ILE A 49 23.01 19.58 9.01
C ILE A 49 22.98 21.09 8.80
N LEU A 50 21.81 21.70 8.70
CA LEU A 50 21.70 23.16 8.52
C LEU A 50 22.28 23.93 9.71
N ILE A 51 22.02 23.48 10.93
CA ILE A 51 22.61 24.08 12.15
C ILE A 51 24.13 23.89 12.14
N PHE A 52 24.62 22.69 11.83
CA PHE A 52 26.05 22.41 11.77
C PHE A 52 26.76 23.28 10.71
N LEU A 53 26.16 23.41 9.53
CA LEU A 53 26.67 24.25 8.46
C LEU A 53 26.67 25.73 8.87
N ALA A 54 25.58 26.20 9.49
CA ALA A 54 25.50 27.56 10.00
C ALA A 54 26.57 27.84 11.07
N LEU A 55 26.86 26.89 11.98
CA LEU A 55 27.89 27.08 13.00
C LEU A 55 29.32 26.96 12.43
N SER A 56 29.53 26.09 11.45
CA SER A 56 30.86 25.85 10.86
C SER A 56 31.26 26.88 9.80
N ASN A 57 30.27 27.53 9.18
CA ASN A 57 30.44 28.56 8.15
C ASN A 57 29.80 29.91 8.56
N ALA A 58 29.52 30.12 9.85
CA ALA A 58 29.23 31.45 10.38
C ALA A 58 30.48 32.33 10.38
#